data_AF-A0A5C9BUX0-F1
#
_entry.id   AF-A0A5C9BUX0-F1
#
_cell.length_a   1.000
_cell.length_b   1.000
_cell.length_c   1.000
_cell.angle_alpha   90.00
_cell.angle_beta   90.00
_cell.angle_gamma   90.00
#
_symmetry.space_group_name_H-M   'P 1'
#
loop_
_entity.id
_entity.type
_entity.pdbx_description
1 polymer ?
#
loop_
_entity_poly.entity_id
_entity_poly.type
_entity_poly.pdbx_seq_one_letter_code
_entity_poly.pdbx_strand_id
1 'polypeptide(L)'
;MKTFIGNGKPGTELSPAQLSEPAGLSIAKGKLFVADTNNHRICVVDLKSGEMSELKISGLQPPPAPKEEDSTGDAKGTVELTPQSIAAGDSLKLEVGFRFPKGYKLNQLAKVTYKLESAGEQKLIPAEQFKGRQTAEVKDDVATASIPLAAKEGEAKLVLLLSFSYCRDGVGGLCKLKTSKWNIPIKVSADGKSSTIKLEAVAE
;
A
#
# COMPACT_ATOMS: atom_id res chain seq x y z
N MET A 1 -22.74 -29.35 3.57
CA MET A 1 -22.90 -27.95 3.11
C MET A 1 -22.67 -27.92 1.60
N LYS A 2 -23.55 -27.29 0.83
CA LYS A 2 -23.41 -27.17 -0.63
C LYS A 2 -23.37 -25.68 -0.98
N THR A 3 -22.40 -25.28 -1.79
CA THR A 3 -22.34 -23.91 -2.33
C THR A 3 -23.52 -23.67 -3.25
N PHE A 4 -24.25 -22.56 -3.03
CA PHE A 4 -25.37 -22.16 -3.89
C PHE A 4 -24.87 -21.46 -5.16
N ILE A 5 -24.05 -20.41 -5.00
CA ILE A 5 -23.44 -19.61 -6.09
C ILE A 5 -21.99 -19.32 -5.73
N GLY A 6 -21.13 -19.22 -6.75
CA GLY A 6 -19.71 -18.90 -6.61
C GLY A 6 -18.82 -20.15 -6.71
N ASN A 7 -17.67 -20.00 -7.35
CA ASN A 7 -16.67 -21.07 -7.47
C ASN A 7 -15.51 -20.96 -6.45
N GLY A 8 -15.59 -20.01 -5.52
CA GLY A 8 -14.58 -19.77 -4.49
C GLY A 8 -13.32 -19.04 -4.98
N LYS A 9 -13.26 -18.60 -6.24
CA LYS A 9 -12.17 -17.78 -6.78
C LYS A 9 -12.62 -16.33 -6.96
N PRO A 10 -11.79 -15.34 -6.56
CA PRO A 10 -12.05 -13.94 -6.89
C PRO A 10 -11.99 -13.73 -8.40
N GLY A 11 -12.89 -12.88 -8.91
CA GLY A 11 -12.99 -12.54 -10.33
C GLY A 11 -14.39 -12.04 -10.68
N THR A 12 -14.63 -11.75 -11.95
CA THR A 12 -15.87 -11.09 -12.42
C THR A 12 -16.74 -11.96 -13.31
N GLU A 13 -16.35 -13.21 -13.58
CA GLU A 13 -17.13 -14.12 -14.43
C GLU A 13 -18.53 -14.38 -13.86
N LEU A 14 -19.54 -14.44 -14.74
CA LEU A 14 -20.93 -14.71 -14.35
C LEU A 14 -21.25 -16.21 -14.32
N SER A 15 -20.56 -17.02 -15.14
CA SER A 15 -20.74 -18.46 -15.23
C SER A 15 -19.42 -19.16 -15.63
N PRO A 16 -18.82 -19.98 -14.75
CA PRO A 16 -19.18 -20.17 -13.35
C PRO A 16 -18.98 -18.86 -12.58
N ALA A 17 -19.94 -18.52 -11.72
CA ALA A 17 -19.91 -17.29 -10.94
C ALA A 17 -18.59 -17.12 -10.16
N GLN A 18 -17.96 -15.97 -10.34
CA GLN A 18 -16.86 -15.46 -9.52
C GLN A 18 -17.31 -14.20 -8.79
N LEU A 19 -16.93 -14.11 -7.52
CA LEU A 19 -17.23 -13.00 -6.62
C LEU A 19 -15.96 -12.69 -5.82
N SER A 20 -15.80 -11.45 -5.39
CA SER A 20 -14.65 -10.96 -4.62
C SER A 20 -15.12 -10.30 -3.33
N GLU A 21 -14.93 -11.00 -2.21
CA GLU A 21 -15.38 -10.60 -0.87
C GLU A 21 -16.84 -10.09 -0.81
N PRO A 22 -17.84 -10.90 -1.25
CA PRO A 22 -19.23 -10.48 -1.19
C PRO A 22 -19.68 -10.29 0.27
N ALA A 23 -20.11 -9.09 0.64
CA ALA A 23 -20.35 -8.71 2.04
C ALA A 23 -21.81 -8.40 2.38
N GLY A 24 -22.71 -8.33 1.38
CA GLY A 24 -24.12 -8.00 1.57
C GLY A 24 -25.04 -8.84 0.69
N LEU A 25 -26.16 -9.28 1.26
CA LEU A 25 -27.19 -10.07 0.58
C LEU A 25 -28.57 -9.47 0.83
N SER A 26 -29.43 -9.45 -0.19
CA SER A 26 -30.84 -9.08 -0.06
C SER A 26 -31.69 -9.89 -1.03
N ILE A 27 -32.93 -10.20 -0.65
CA ILE A 27 -33.85 -10.97 -1.49
C ILE A 27 -35.10 -10.13 -1.77
N ALA A 28 -35.45 -9.99 -3.04
CA ALA A 28 -36.70 -9.37 -3.46
C ALA A 28 -37.20 -9.97 -4.76
N LYS A 29 -38.51 -10.21 -4.86
CA LYS A 29 -39.19 -10.68 -6.09
C LYS A 29 -38.54 -11.91 -6.74
N GLY A 30 -38.11 -12.88 -5.93
CA GLY A 30 -37.48 -14.13 -6.42
C GLY A 30 -36.02 -13.99 -6.87
N LYS A 31 -35.37 -12.86 -6.57
CA LYS A 31 -33.97 -12.61 -6.91
C LYS A 31 -33.14 -12.38 -5.65
N LEU A 32 -31.92 -12.92 -5.65
CA LEU A 32 -30.89 -12.64 -4.66
C LEU A 32 -29.96 -11.56 -5.21
N PHE A 33 -29.87 -10.44 -4.51
CA PHE A 33 -28.93 -9.37 -4.78
C PHE A 33 -27.70 -9.57 -3.90
N VAL A 34 -26.52 -9.50 -4.51
CA VAL A 34 -25.22 -9.70 -3.86
C VAL A 34 -24.39 -8.45 -4.07
N ALA A 35 -23.93 -7.83 -2.97
CA ALA A 35 -22.94 -6.77 -3.01
C ALA A 35 -21.54 -7.40 -3.20
N ASP A 36 -21.09 -7.45 -4.44
CA ASP A 36 -19.79 -8.02 -4.83
C ASP A 36 -18.69 -6.98 -4.59
N THR A 37 -18.28 -6.86 -3.33
CA THR A 37 -17.73 -5.62 -2.75
C THR A 37 -16.39 -5.24 -3.37
N ASN A 38 -15.49 -6.20 -3.58
CA ASN A 38 -14.18 -5.94 -4.20
C ASN A 38 -14.22 -5.97 -5.73
N ASN A 39 -15.40 -6.17 -6.33
CA ASN A 39 -15.63 -6.01 -7.77
C ASN A 39 -16.49 -4.77 -8.08
N HIS A 40 -16.86 -3.97 -7.07
CA HIS A 40 -17.63 -2.73 -7.20
C HIS A 40 -18.94 -2.87 -8.00
N ARG A 41 -19.66 -3.98 -7.82
CA ARG A 41 -20.90 -4.25 -8.56
C ARG A 41 -21.97 -4.90 -7.68
N ILE A 42 -23.19 -4.90 -8.17
CA ILE A 42 -24.30 -5.67 -7.59
C ILE A 42 -24.59 -6.83 -8.54
N CYS A 43 -24.39 -8.06 -8.08
CA CYS A 43 -24.81 -9.26 -8.81
C CYS A 43 -26.26 -9.61 -8.45
N VAL A 44 -26.99 -10.12 -9.42
CA VAL A 44 -28.39 -10.54 -9.28
C VAL A 44 -28.47 -11.99 -9.71
N VAL A 45 -28.90 -12.84 -8.79
CA VAL A 45 -29.12 -14.27 -9.03
C VAL A 45 -30.61 -14.54 -9.07
N ASP A 46 -31.08 -15.17 -10.14
CA ASP A 46 -32.44 -15.71 -10.16
C ASP A 46 -32.50 -16.96 -9.27
N LEU A 47 -33.38 -16.96 -8.26
CA LEU A 47 -33.43 -18.05 -7.29
C LEU A 47 -34.03 -19.35 -7.85
N LYS A 48 -34.68 -19.32 -9.02
CA LYS A 48 -35.23 -20.52 -9.68
C LYS A 48 -34.21 -21.14 -10.62
N SER A 49 -33.58 -20.35 -11.49
CA SER A 49 -32.62 -20.88 -12.47
C SER A 49 -31.19 -20.98 -11.94
N GLY A 50 -30.84 -20.19 -10.93
CA GLY A 50 -29.46 -20.05 -10.43
C GLY A 50 -28.56 -19.20 -11.35
N GLU A 51 -29.13 -18.57 -12.38
CA GLU A 51 -28.36 -17.71 -13.28
C GLU A 51 -28.00 -16.38 -12.62
N MET A 52 -26.74 -15.96 -12.79
CA MET A 52 -26.21 -14.71 -12.27
C MET A 52 -26.06 -13.68 -13.39
N SER A 53 -26.44 -12.44 -13.10
CA SER A 53 -26.24 -11.27 -13.95
C SER A 53 -25.78 -10.09 -13.11
N GLU A 54 -25.38 -9.00 -13.75
CA GLU A 54 -25.04 -7.74 -13.08
C GLU A 54 -26.20 -6.74 -13.16
N LEU A 55 -26.54 -6.12 -12.03
CA LEU A 55 -27.51 -5.03 -12.01
C LEU A 55 -26.85 -3.75 -12.56
N LYS A 56 -27.19 -3.40 -13.79
CA LYS A 56 -26.79 -2.13 -14.40
C LYS A 56 -27.87 -1.07 -14.14
N ILE A 57 -27.47 0.06 -13.57
CA ILE A 57 -28.33 1.24 -13.39
C ILE A 57 -27.89 2.29 -14.41
N SER A 58 -28.75 2.54 -15.40
CA SER A 58 -28.47 3.53 -16.44
C SER A 58 -28.28 4.94 -15.86
N GLY A 59 -27.32 5.67 -16.40
CA GLY A 59 -27.05 7.06 -16.00
C GLY A 59 -26.20 7.21 -14.73
N LEU A 60 -25.81 6.12 -14.06
CA LEU A 60 -24.81 6.17 -12.99
C LEU A 60 -23.40 5.97 -13.56
N GLN A 61 -22.48 6.81 -13.10
CA GLN A 61 -21.03 6.67 -13.31
C GLN A 61 -20.39 6.56 -11.92
N PRO A 62 -19.26 5.83 -11.79
CA PRO A 62 -18.46 5.89 -10.58
C PRO A 62 -18.16 7.36 -10.22
N PRO A 63 -18.16 7.72 -8.92
CA PRO A 63 -17.66 9.02 -8.53
C PRO A 63 -16.23 9.17 -9.07
N PRO A 64 -15.80 10.40 -9.42
CA PRO A 64 -14.40 10.65 -9.72
C PRO A 64 -13.55 10.03 -8.62
N ALA A 65 -12.46 9.35 -9.00
CA ALA A 65 -11.50 8.88 -8.01
C ALA A 65 -11.17 10.07 -7.09
N PRO A 66 -11.09 9.86 -5.77
CA PRO A 66 -10.58 10.88 -4.88
C PRO A 66 -9.31 11.44 -5.53
N LYS A 67 -9.16 12.77 -5.55
CA LYS A 67 -7.85 13.33 -5.87
C LYS A 67 -6.86 12.58 -4.98
N GLU A 68 -5.69 12.21 -5.52
CA GLU A 68 -4.59 11.71 -4.70
C GLU A 68 -4.22 12.83 -3.72
N GLU A 69 -5.03 12.99 -2.67
CA GLU A 69 -4.71 13.83 -1.56
C GLU A 69 -3.49 13.16 -0.94
N ASP A 70 -2.49 13.99 -0.67
CA ASP A 70 -1.30 13.63 0.08
C ASP A 70 -1.73 13.02 1.41
N SER A 71 -2.01 11.71 1.39
CA SER A 71 -2.29 10.89 2.56
C SER A 71 -0.95 10.70 3.28
N THR A 72 -0.53 11.83 3.86
CA THR A 72 0.36 11.93 5.01
C THR A 72 -0.22 11.18 6.21
N GLY A 73 -1.49 10.75 6.13
CA GLY A 73 -2.08 9.57 6.77
C GLY A 73 -1.54 9.35 8.16
N ASP A 74 -2.03 10.12 9.13
CA ASP A 74 -1.73 10.01 10.55
C ASP A 74 -0.23 9.79 10.89
N ALA A 75 0.69 10.35 10.10
CA ALA A 75 2.11 10.38 10.45
C ALA A 75 2.32 11.32 11.66
N LYS A 76 1.87 10.89 12.84
CA LYS A 76 2.16 11.53 14.12
C LYS A 76 3.65 11.31 14.41
N GLY A 77 4.38 12.42 14.50
CA GLY A 77 5.83 12.41 14.70
C GLY A 77 6.58 12.23 13.37
N THR A 78 7.32 13.26 12.98
CA THR A 78 8.35 13.15 11.94
C THR A 78 9.68 12.89 12.62
N VAL A 79 10.40 11.87 12.15
CA VAL A 79 11.75 11.58 12.65
C VAL A 79 12.74 12.40 11.82
N GLU A 80 13.45 13.31 12.50
CA GLU A 80 14.53 14.09 11.89
C GLU A 80 15.85 13.31 11.96
N LEU A 81 16.45 13.03 10.81
CA LEU A 81 17.78 12.42 10.76
C LEU A 81 18.87 13.49 10.65
N THR A 82 20.03 13.20 11.24
CA THR A 82 21.25 13.94 10.92
C THR A 82 21.63 13.73 9.45
N PRO A 83 22.37 14.66 8.82
CA PRO A 83 22.84 14.49 7.44
C PRO A 83 23.53 13.15 7.19
N GLN A 84 23.07 12.42 6.19
CA GLN A 84 23.60 11.13 5.78
C GLN A 84 24.66 11.33 4.69
N SER A 85 25.84 10.76 4.90
CA SER A 85 26.94 10.79 3.92
C SER A 85 26.89 9.54 3.04
N ILE A 86 26.50 9.74 1.79
CA ILE A 86 26.20 8.68 0.82
C ILE A 86 27.33 8.58 -0.22
N ALA A 87 27.81 7.37 -0.46
CA ALA A 87 28.82 7.09 -1.47
C ALA A 87 28.24 7.32 -2.87
N ALA A 88 29.04 7.91 -3.77
CA ALA A 88 28.68 8.00 -5.18
C ALA A 88 28.38 6.61 -5.76
N GLY A 89 27.30 6.50 -6.54
CA GLY A 89 26.81 5.23 -7.04
C GLY A 89 25.69 5.42 -8.05
N ASP A 90 25.02 4.33 -8.40
CA ASP A 90 23.86 4.35 -9.32
C ASP A 90 22.53 4.44 -8.56
N SER A 91 22.50 4.01 -7.30
CA SER A 91 21.33 4.11 -6.44
C SER A 91 21.67 4.28 -4.97
N LEU A 92 20.72 4.88 -4.24
CA LEU A 92 20.66 4.94 -2.78
C LEU A 92 19.71 3.85 -2.30
N LYS A 93 20.16 2.98 -1.39
CA LYS A 93 19.30 1.98 -0.75
C LYS A 93 18.70 2.52 0.55
N LEU A 94 17.40 2.38 0.72
CA LEU A 94 16.70 2.57 1.98
C LEU A 94 16.38 1.20 2.56
N GLU A 95 16.78 0.94 3.80
CA GLU A 95 16.43 -0.27 4.55
C GLU A 95 15.65 0.13 5.80
N VAL A 96 14.44 -0.38 5.96
CA VAL A 96 13.57 -0.05 7.08
C VAL A 96 13.25 -1.33 7.85
N GLY A 97 13.78 -1.41 9.08
CA GLY A 97 13.40 -2.43 10.04
C GLY A 97 12.12 -2.03 10.77
N PHE A 98 11.38 -3.00 11.29
CA PHE A 98 10.15 -2.75 12.04
C PHE A 98 10.28 -3.16 13.51
N ARG A 99 9.71 -2.33 14.38
CA ARG A 99 9.53 -2.65 15.81
C ARG A 99 8.05 -2.64 16.14
N PHE A 100 7.57 -3.76 16.67
CA PHE A 100 6.14 -3.94 16.98
C PHE A 100 5.88 -4.05 18.49
N PRO A 101 4.67 -3.65 18.95
CA PRO A 101 4.20 -3.99 20.29
C PRO A 101 4.17 -5.51 20.50
N LYS A 102 4.21 -5.94 21.76
CA LYS A 102 4.21 -7.38 22.10
C LYS A 102 3.02 -8.09 21.45
N GLY A 103 3.31 -9.16 20.71
CA GLY A 103 2.31 -10.00 20.05
C GLY A 103 1.83 -9.50 18.68
N TYR A 104 2.34 -8.36 18.21
CA TYR A 104 2.10 -7.89 16.84
C TYR A 104 3.25 -8.29 15.91
N LYS A 105 2.91 -8.48 14.64
CA LYS A 105 3.85 -8.79 13.55
C LYS A 105 3.48 -8.02 12.29
N LEU A 106 4.41 -7.90 11.35
CA LEU A 106 4.13 -7.31 10.03
C LEU A 106 3.05 -8.14 9.31
N ASN A 107 2.11 -7.46 8.65
CA ASN A 107 1.15 -8.12 7.79
C ASN A 107 1.78 -8.41 6.42
N GLN A 108 2.30 -9.62 6.25
CA GLN A 108 2.96 -10.07 5.01
C GLN A 108 2.02 -10.16 3.79
N LEU A 109 0.69 -10.14 4.00
CA LEU A 109 -0.29 -10.13 2.91
C LEU A 109 -0.57 -8.72 2.38
N ALA A 110 -0.25 -7.69 3.16
CA ALA A 110 -0.37 -6.30 2.75
C ALA A 110 0.96 -5.77 2.23
N LYS A 111 0.93 -5.10 1.07
CA LYS A 111 2.13 -4.46 0.52
C LYS A 111 2.61 -3.35 1.46
N VAL A 112 3.91 -3.33 1.74
CA VAL A 112 4.57 -2.15 2.29
C VAL A 112 4.78 -1.17 1.14
N THR A 113 4.29 0.05 1.31
CA THR A 113 4.40 1.11 0.29
C THR A 113 5.11 2.31 0.85
N TYR A 114 5.73 3.09 -0.02
CA TYR A 114 6.37 4.33 0.36
C TYR A 114 6.11 5.44 -0.65
N LYS A 115 6.14 6.68 -0.18
CA LYS A 115 6.18 7.89 -0.99
C LYS A 115 7.44 8.64 -0.65
N LEU A 116 8.14 9.12 -1.67
CA LEU A 116 9.28 9.99 -1.51
C LEU A 116 8.87 11.39 -1.95
N GLU A 117 9.33 12.41 -1.22
CA GLU A 117 9.17 13.81 -1.59
C GLU A 117 10.51 14.54 -1.47
N SER A 118 10.65 15.65 -2.20
CA SER A 118 11.82 16.54 -2.10
C SER A 118 11.45 17.79 -1.32
N ALA A 119 12.14 18.05 -0.22
CA ALA A 119 12.06 19.29 0.52
C ALA A 119 13.08 20.31 -0.05
N GLY A 120 12.72 20.92 -1.17
CA GLY A 120 13.54 21.90 -1.89
C GLY A 120 14.02 21.40 -3.26
N GLU A 121 14.68 22.30 -4.00
CA GLU A 121 15.27 21.98 -5.30
C GLU A 121 16.50 21.09 -5.16
N GLN A 122 16.62 20.10 -6.05
CA GLN A 122 17.74 19.16 -6.07
C GLN A 122 17.86 18.50 -7.45
N LYS A 123 19.04 17.89 -7.73
CA LYS A 123 19.32 17.17 -8.99
C LYS A 123 19.83 15.74 -8.76
N LEU A 124 19.90 15.29 -7.52
CA LEU A 124 20.37 13.95 -7.12
C LEU A 124 19.39 12.85 -7.47
N ILE A 125 18.09 13.07 -7.26
CA ILE A 125 17.03 12.07 -7.42
C ILE A 125 16.16 12.46 -8.63
N PRO A 126 15.93 11.55 -9.59
CA PRO A 126 15.04 11.80 -10.72
C PRO A 126 13.62 12.17 -10.27
N ALA A 127 12.99 13.11 -10.97
CA ALA A 127 11.64 13.59 -10.61
C ALA A 127 10.57 12.49 -10.58
N GLU A 128 10.73 11.43 -11.38
CA GLU A 128 9.84 10.26 -11.40
C GLU A 128 9.76 9.54 -10.05
N GLN A 129 10.81 9.61 -9.23
CA GLN A 129 10.82 8.98 -7.91
C GLN A 129 9.90 9.68 -6.90
N PHE A 130 9.44 10.90 -7.19
CA PHE A 130 8.53 11.66 -6.34
C PHE A 130 7.06 11.55 -6.77
N LYS A 131 6.76 10.75 -7.80
CA LYS A 131 5.39 10.57 -8.29
C LYS A 131 4.72 9.38 -7.61
N GLY A 132 3.64 9.66 -6.88
CA GLY A 132 2.78 8.64 -6.27
C GLY A 132 3.47 7.76 -5.23
N ARG A 133 2.78 6.68 -4.81
CA ARG A 133 3.34 5.65 -3.92
C ARG A 133 3.97 4.54 -4.73
N GLN A 134 5.11 4.06 -4.25
CA GLN A 134 5.82 2.88 -4.75
C GLN A 134 5.72 1.73 -3.74
N THR A 135 6.00 0.51 -4.19
CA THR A 135 6.02 -0.69 -3.33
C THR A 135 7.45 -0.99 -2.92
N ALA A 136 7.69 -1.23 -1.63
CA ALA A 136 8.97 -1.72 -1.14
C ALA A 136 9.04 -3.24 -1.26
N GLU A 137 10.24 -3.77 -1.50
CA GLU A 137 10.49 -5.21 -1.34
C GLU A 137 10.55 -5.53 0.16
N VAL A 138 9.95 -6.63 0.59
CA VAL A 138 9.95 -7.04 2.00
C VAL A 138 10.54 -8.44 2.11
N LYS A 139 11.56 -8.59 2.95
CA LYS A 139 12.17 -9.87 3.28
C LYS A 139 12.60 -9.85 4.75
N ASP A 140 12.28 -10.93 5.48
CA ASP A 140 12.67 -11.11 6.88
C ASP A 140 12.33 -9.90 7.78
N ASP A 141 11.12 -9.34 7.63
CA ASP A 141 10.65 -8.13 8.31
C ASP A 141 11.56 -6.89 8.12
N VAL A 142 12.21 -6.80 6.96
CA VAL A 142 12.92 -5.60 6.51
C VAL A 142 12.33 -5.17 5.17
N ALA A 143 11.88 -3.91 5.09
CA ALA A 143 11.46 -3.30 3.85
C ALA A 143 12.64 -2.59 3.18
N THR A 144 12.84 -2.82 1.89
CA THR A 144 13.93 -2.23 1.11
C THR A 144 13.42 -1.51 -0.13
N ALA A 145 14.01 -0.35 -0.41
CA ALA A 145 13.78 0.43 -1.62
C ALA A 145 15.13 0.85 -2.22
N SER A 146 15.27 0.75 -3.54
CA SER A 146 16.45 1.22 -4.28
C SER A 146 16.07 2.45 -5.09
N ILE A 147 16.60 3.61 -4.70
CA ILE A 147 16.27 4.91 -5.30
C ILE A 147 17.38 5.28 -6.29
N PRO A 148 17.10 5.36 -7.60
CA PRO A 148 18.10 5.73 -8.58
C PRO A 148 18.67 7.13 -8.34
N LEU A 149 19.98 7.30 -8.57
CA LEU A 149 20.67 8.58 -8.52
C LEU A 149 20.87 9.12 -9.94
N ALA A 150 20.44 10.36 -10.18
CA ALA A 150 20.64 11.08 -11.43
C ALA A 150 21.99 11.82 -11.51
N ALA A 151 22.65 12.02 -10.38
CA ALA A 151 23.95 12.68 -10.28
C ALA A 151 24.87 11.94 -9.31
N LYS A 152 26.18 11.98 -9.58
CA LYS A 152 27.20 11.31 -8.76
C LYS A 152 27.56 12.08 -7.50
N GLU A 153 27.22 13.37 -7.44
CA GLU A 153 27.46 14.23 -6.27
C GLU A 153 26.35 15.26 -6.11
N GLY A 154 26.15 15.73 -4.88
CA GLY A 154 25.19 16.77 -4.55
C GLY A 154 24.55 16.58 -3.18
N GLU A 155 23.55 17.40 -2.90
CA GLU A 155 22.79 17.36 -1.65
C GLU A 155 21.29 17.38 -1.95
N ALA A 156 20.51 16.71 -1.11
CA ALA A 156 19.05 16.73 -1.17
C ALA A 156 18.46 16.54 0.23
N LYS A 157 17.26 17.08 0.45
CA LYS A 157 16.46 16.81 1.64
C LYS A 157 15.27 15.98 1.21
N LEU A 158 15.26 14.72 1.60
CA LEU A 158 14.19 13.80 1.23
C LEU A 158 13.20 13.69 2.38
N VAL A 159 11.91 13.58 2.05
CA VAL A 159 10.87 13.19 2.99
C VAL A 159 10.36 11.82 2.59
N LEU A 160 10.54 10.84 3.46
CA LEU A 160 10.07 9.47 3.24
C LEU A 160 8.82 9.24 4.07
N LEU A 161 7.73 8.82 3.42
CA LEU A 161 6.53 8.31 4.09
C LEU A 161 6.40 6.83 3.78
N LEU A 162 6.55 5.96 4.78
CA LEU A 162 6.41 4.51 4.63
C LEU A 162 5.15 4.02 5.33
N SER A 163 4.24 3.40 4.58
CA SER A 163 2.99 2.85 5.09
C SER A 163 3.04 1.33 5.11
N PHE A 164 2.66 0.77 6.25
CA PHE A 164 2.68 -0.67 6.51
C PHE A 164 1.52 -1.05 7.43
N SER A 165 1.07 -2.30 7.32
CA SER A 165 0.07 -2.87 8.22
C SER A 165 0.72 -3.91 9.12
N TYR A 166 0.27 -3.98 10.37
CA TYR A 166 0.73 -4.94 11.36
C TYR A 166 -0.46 -5.50 12.12
N CYS A 167 -0.40 -6.79 12.46
CA CYS A 167 -1.53 -7.54 13.00
C CYS A 167 -1.14 -8.30 14.25
N ARG A 168 -2.11 -8.48 15.13
CA ARG A 168 -2.06 -9.45 16.22
C ARG A 168 -3.01 -10.60 15.89
N ASP A 169 -2.52 -11.83 16.00
CA ASP A 169 -3.32 -13.04 15.77
C ASP A 169 -4.20 -13.40 16.98
N GLY A 170 -5.17 -14.30 16.78
CA GLY A 170 -6.03 -14.86 17.82
C GLY A 170 -7.47 -14.32 17.81
N VAL A 171 -8.27 -14.72 18.81
CA VAL A 171 -9.65 -14.25 18.97
C VAL A 171 -9.63 -12.75 19.27
N GLY A 172 -10.33 -11.95 18.46
CA GLY A 172 -10.19 -10.49 18.50
C GLY A 172 -8.86 -10.01 17.93
N GLY A 173 -8.31 -10.75 16.96
CA GLY A 173 -7.18 -10.32 16.15
C GLY A 173 -7.47 -8.98 15.49
N LEU A 174 -6.46 -8.11 15.48
CA LEU A 174 -6.59 -6.73 15.02
C LEU A 174 -5.43 -6.40 14.12
N CYS A 175 -5.73 -5.97 12.90
CA CYS A 175 -4.78 -5.34 12.00
C CYS A 175 -4.91 -3.82 12.11
N LYS A 176 -3.78 -3.14 12.23
CA LYS A 176 -3.69 -1.68 12.22
C LYS A 176 -2.88 -1.25 10.98
N LEU A 177 -3.14 -0.05 10.51
CA LEU A 177 -2.32 0.63 9.50
C LEU A 177 -1.49 1.71 10.19
N LYS A 178 -0.22 1.86 9.81
CA LYS A 178 0.63 2.96 10.26
C LYS A 178 1.42 3.54 9.09
N THR A 179 1.62 4.85 9.14
CA THR A 179 2.59 5.55 8.30
C THR A 179 3.68 6.12 9.20
N SER A 180 4.95 5.82 8.89
CA SER A 180 6.10 6.45 9.51
C SER A 180 6.69 7.48 8.55
N LYS A 181 7.15 8.62 9.09
CA LYS A 181 7.66 9.74 8.30
C LYS A 181 9.06 10.14 8.78
N TRP A 182 9.99 10.28 7.84
CA TRP A 182 11.35 10.75 8.11
C TRP A 182 11.71 11.94 7.23
N ASN A 183 12.45 12.89 7.80
CA ASN A 183 13.19 13.89 7.07
C ASN A 183 14.65 13.44 7.01
N ILE A 184 15.16 13.28 5.78
CA ILE A 184 16.43 12.62 5.48
C ILE A 184 17.29 13.58 4.65
N PRO A 185 18.10 14.43 5.29
CA PRO A 185 19.13 15.18 4.59
C PRO A 185 20.22 14.21 4.12
N ILE A 186 20.55 14.23 2.83
CA ILE A 186 21.59 13.40 2.24
C ILE A 186 22.64 14.27 1.52
N LYS A 187 23.89 13.81 1.56
CA LYS A 187 24.99 14.33 0.75
C LYS A 187 25.65 13.17 0.02
N VAL A 188 25.60 13.17 -1.30
CA VAL A 188 26.27 12.18 -2.15
C VAL A 188 27.62 12.74 -2.56
N SER A 189 28.69 11.98 -2.36
CA SER A 189 30.06 12.37 -2.73
C SER A 189 30.96 11.15 -2.93
N ALA A 190 32.11 11.33 -3.59
CA ALA A 190 33.13 10.29 -3.71
C ALA A 190 33.62 9.74 -2.35
N ASP A 191 33.76 10.61 -1.34
CA ASP A 191 34.17 10.24 0.03
C ASP A 191 33.02 9.71 0.91
N GLY A 192 31.86 9.44 0.30
CA GLY A 192 30.68 8.98 1.04
C GLY A 192 30.90 7.62 1.70
N LYS A 193 30.26 7.42 2.85
CA LYS A 193 30.58 6.30 3.75
C LYS A 193 29.75 5.04 3.53
N SER A 194 28.59 5.17 2.89
CA SER A 194 27.63 4.08 2.70
C SER A 194 26.75 4.35 1.48
N SER A 195 26.28 3.32 0.80
CA SER A 195 25.20 3.43 -0.20
C SER A 195 23.81 3.17 0.39
N THR A 196 23.73 2.91 1.71
CA THR A 196 22.51 2.48 2.41
C THR A 196 22.20 3.38 3.60
N ILE A 197 20.95 3.82 3.70
CA ILE A 197 20.37 4.46 4.89
C ILE A 197 19.50 3.45 5.61
N LYS A 198 19.78 3.22 6.89
CA LYS A 198 19.02 2.32 7.75
C LYS A 198 18.06 3.13 8.62
N LEU A 199 16.80 2.73 8.63
CA LEU A 199 15.70 3.37 9.35
C LEU A 199 14.99 2.32 10.20
N GLU A 200 14.28 2.77 11.24
CA GLU A 200 13.43 1.92 12.06
C GLU A 200 12.02 2.52 12.15
N ALA A 201 11.02 1.75 11.73
CA ALA A 201 9.60 2.10 11.86
C ALA A 201 9.04 1.49 13.15
N VAL A 202 8.60 2.33 14.08
CA VAL A 202 8.07 1.89 15.38
C VAL A 202 6.54 1.92 15.36
N ALA A 203 5.91 0.78 15.59
CA ALA A 203 4.47 0.66 15.77
C ALA A 203 4.07 0.78 17.25
N GLU A 204 2.84 1.25 17.50
CA GLU A 204 2.30 1.57 18.83
C GLU A 204 0.93 0.90 19.08
#